data_AF-A0A7V9PR30-F1
#
_entry.id   AF-A0A7V9PR30-F1
#
_cell.length_a   1.000
_cell.length_b   1.000
_cell.length_c   1.000
_cell.angle_alpha   90.00
_cell.angle_beta   90.00
_cell.angle_gamma   90.00
#
_symmetry.space_group_name_H-M   'P 1'
#
loop_
_entity.id
_entity.type
_entity.pdbx_description
1 polymer ?
#
loop_
_entity_poly.entity_id
_entity_poly.type
_entity_poly.pdbx_seq_one_letter_code
_entity_poly.pdbx_strand_id
1 'polypeptide(L)'
;MHRLTIPAEVRAGDGLLALLTTGSPARSLAVPTGWQLVDSVASSSVETFVLQRKAVASSAGSVLRLPLSGSASATTTLLAYSGTAPAGPVGVAMVGLDTGPGPVRTTPALQLGSTGATLVSYWADRARTTGWTLPTELIQRTASFGTGSPHTSAVSAESVGAVPAGSAGQLTATASASGGHATTVSVLVAPGR
;
A
#
# COMPACT_ATOMS: atom_id res chain seq x y z
N MET A 1 -0.63 -18.52 2.99
CA MET A 1 0.58 -17.94 2.37
C MET A 1 0.16 -17.10 1.17
N HIS A 2 0.50 -15.81 1.15
CA HIS A 2 0.18 -14.92 0.02
C HIS A 2 1.35 -14.81 -0.96
N ARG A 3 1.03 -14.67 -2.25
CA ARG A 3 2.00 -14.60 -3.35
C ARG A 3 1.64 -13.47 -4.29
N LEU A 4 2.63 -12.68 -4.67
CA LEU A 4 2.53 -11.64 -5.68
C LEU A 4 3.59 -11.92 -6.75
N THR A 5 3.19 -11.89 -8.02
CA THR A 5 4.13 -11.96 -9.14
C THR A 5 4.65 -10.56 -9.43
N ILE A 6 5.97 -10.41 -9.42
CA ILE A 6 6.62 -9.18 -9.85
C ILE A 6 6.46 -9.06 -11.37
N PRO A 7 6.03 -7.91 -11.90
CA PRO A 7 5.88 -7.73 -13.35
C PRO A 7 7.17 -8.07 -14.11
N ALA A 8 7.02 -8.62 -15.32
CA ALA A 8 8.15 -9.08 -16.12
C ALA A 8 8.96 -7.90 -16.71
N GLU A 9 8.38 -6.71 -16.74
CA GLU A 9 8.93 -5.48 -17.31
C GLU A 9 9.82 -4.73 -16.32
N VAL A 10 9.84 -5.16 -15.05
CA VAL A 10 10.69 -4.60 -14.00
C VAL A 10 12.15 -4.76 -14.38
N ARG A 11 12.91 -3.68 -14.27
CA ARG A 11 14.36 -3.65 -14.51
C ARG A 11 15.12 -3.57 -13.19
N ALA A 12 16.37 -4.02 -13.23
CA ALA A 12 17.28 -3.77 -12.11
C ALA A 12 17.36 -2.26 -11.83
N GLY A 13 17.19 -1.88 -10.57
CA GLY A 13 17.16 -0.50 -10.13
C GLY A 13 15.76 0.09 -9.95
N ASP A 14 14.71 -0.54 -10.49
CA ASP A 14 13.33 -0.10 -10.25
C ASP A 14 12.96 -0.22 -8.77
N GLY A 15 12.08 0.67 -8.33
CA GLY A 15 11.49 0.66 -7.01
C GLY A 15 10.28 -0.26 -6.93
N LEU A 16 10.25 -1.16 -5.95
CA LEU A 16 9.11 -2.02 -5.66
C LEU A 16 8.48 -1.62 -4.33
N LEU A 17 7.16 -1.46 -4.34
CA LEU A 17 6.34 -1.18 -3.16
C LEU A 17 5.29 -2.28 -3.03
N ALA A 18 5.29 -2.98 -1.89
CA ALA A 18 4.30 -4.00 -1.58
C ALA A 18 3.47 -3.57 -0.37
N LEU A 19 2.16 -3.71 -0.48
CA LEU A 19 1.23 -3.49 0.63
C LEU A 19 0.46 -4.77 0.90
N LEU A 20 0.32 -5.10 2.17
CA LEU A 20 -0.45 -6.25 2.65
C LEU A 20 -1.36 -5.76 3.78
N THR A 21 -2.67 -5.91 3.59
CA THR A 21 -3.65 -5.71 4.67
C THR A 21 -4.23 -7.05 5.05
N THR A 22 -4.32 -7.34 6.34
CA THR A 22 -4.92 -8.56 6.88
C THR A 22 -6.15 -8.24 7.72
N GLY A 23 -7.18 -9.06 7.61
CA GLY A 23 -8.41 -8.99 8.40
C GLY A 23 -8.27 -9.75 9.73
N SER A 24 -7.10 -9.75 10.34
CA SER A 24 -6.86 -10.29 11.68
C SER A 24 -5.50 -9.79 12.13
N PRO A 25 -5.40 -9.03 13.23
CA PRO A 25 -4.12 -8.50 13.67
C PRO A 25 -3.27 -9.56 14.37
N ALA A 26 -2.06 -9.17 14.78
CA ALA A 26 -1.09 -10.00 15.49
C ALA A 26 -0.57 -11.16 14.64
N ARG A 27 -0.54 -10.98 13.31
CA ARG A 27 0.13 -11.91 12.41
C ARG A 27 1.53 -11.36 12.16
N SER A 28 2.53 -11.98 12.78
CA SER A 28 3.92 -11.65 12.46
C SER A 28 4.19 -11.93 10.98
N LEU A 29 4.50 -10.87 10.23
CA LEU A 29 5.03 -10.96 8.88
C LEU A 29 6.54 -11.13 8.97
N ALA A 30 7.06 -12.28 8.55
CA ALA A 30 8.50 -12.41 8.36
C ALA A 30 8.90 -11.66 7.08
N VAL A 31 9.64 -10.55 7.24
CA VAL A 31 10.06 -9.70 6.13
C VAL A 31 10.86 -10.53 5.12
N PRO A 32 10.42 -10.64 3.86
CA PRO A 32 11.10 -11.46 2.88
C PRO A 32 12.51 -10.97 2.58
N THR A 33 13.43 -11.88 2.24
CA THR A 33 14.82 -11.52 1.92
C THR A 33 14.89 -10.48 0.81
N GLY A 34 15.69 -9.43 1.05
CA GLY A 34 15.87 -8.30 0.14
C GLY A 34 14.73 -7.27 0.15
N TRP A 35 13.67 -7.51 0.94
CA TRP A 35 12.64 -6.51 1.25
C TRP A 35 12.91 -5.87 2.61
N GLN A 36 12.37 -4.68 2.80
CA GLN A 36 12.42 -3.94 4.06
C GLN A 36 11.01 -3.53 4.44
N LEU A 37 10.66 -3.69 5.72
CA LEU A 37 9.45 -3.08 6.27
C LEU A 37 9.70 -1.57 6.41
N VAL A 38 8.81 -0.77 5.81
CA VAL A 38 8.86 0.70 5.90
C VAL A 38 8.05 1.18 7.09
N ASP A 39 6.80 0.73 7.16
CA ASP A 39 5.87 1.10 8.22
C ASP A 39 4.75 0.05 8.32
N SER A 40 4.09 -0.02 9.48
CA SER A 40 2.96 -0.90 9.71
C SER A 40 2.09 -0.39 10.85
N VAL A 41 0.80 -0.66 10.77
CA VAL A 41 -0.13 -0.39 11.88
C VAL A 41 -1.09 -1.55 12.07
N ALA A 42 -1.45 -1.82 13.32
CA ALA A 42 -2.43 -2.83 13.70
C ALA A 42 -3.50 -2.23 14.63
N SER A 43 -4.74 -2.67 14.44
CA SER A 43 -5.84 -2.54 15.40
C SER A 43 -6.17 -3.92 15.97
N SER A 44 -7.30 -4.05 16.67
CA SER A 44 -7.85 -5.36 17.06
C SER A 44 -8.48 -6.16 15.90
N SER A 45 -8.65 -5.57 14.71
CA SER A 45 -9.41 -6.18 13.60
C SER A 45 -8.70 -6.16 12.25
N VAL A 46 -7.75 -5.27 12.04
CA VAL A 46 -7.04 -5.07 10.77
C VAL A 46 -5.59 -4.70 11.02
N GLU A 47 -4.68 -5.17 10.17
CA GLU A 47 -3.26 -4.87 10.23
C GLU A 47 -2.69 -4.71 8.82
N THR A 48 -1.89 -3.67 8.62
CA THR A 48 -1.31 -3.31 7.31
C THR A 48 0.19 -3.15 7.39
N PHE A 49 0.89 -3.73 6.41
CA PHE A 49 2.33 -3.67 6.24
C PHE A 49 2.66 -2.98 4.92
N VAL A 50 3.61 -2.04 4.97
CA VAL A 50 4.20 -1.41 3.79
C VAL A 50 5.65 -1.87 3.68
N LEU A 51 5.98 -2.55 2.59
CA LEU A 51 7.33 -3.02 2.33
C LEU A 51 7.89 -2.39 1.07
N GLN A 52 9.20 -2.17 1.06
CA GLN A 52 9.92 -1.72 -0.11
C GLN A 52 11.04 -2.68 -0.49
N ARG A 53 11.43 -2.62 -1.76
CA ARG A 53 12.62 -3.26 -2.28
C ARG A 53 13.12 -2.53 -3.51
N LYS A 54 14.43 -2.48 -3.70
CA LYS A 54 15.01 -2.17 -5.01
C LYS A 54 15.10 -3.44 -5.85
N ALA A 55 14.57 -3.41 -7.05
CA ALA A 55 14.63 -4.51 -7.98
C ALA A 55 16.08 -4.81 -8.36
N VAL A 56 16.39 -6.09 -8.47
CA VAL A 56 17.67 -6.61 -8.98
C VAL A 56 17.41 -7.36 -10.29
N ALA A 57 18.46 -7.79 -10.99
CA ALA A 57 18.31 -8.49 -12.28
C ALA A 57 17.40 -9.73 -12.20
N SER A 58 17.38 -10.43 -11.06
CA SER A 58 16.53 -11.60 -10.83
C SER A 58 15.11 -11.27 -10.31
N SER A 59 14.71 -10.00 -10.24
CA SER A 59 13.40 -9.59 -9.72
C SER A 59 12.28 -9.79 -10.74
N ALA A 60 12.52 -9.51 -12.02
CA ALA A 60 11.52 -9.58 -13.08
C ALA A 60 10.86 -10.97 -13.15
N GLY A 61 9.52 -11.01 -13.15
CA GLY A 61 8.75 -12.26 -13.23
C GLY A 61 8.84 -13.17 -12.01
N SER A 62 9.63 -12.82 -10.99
CA SER A 62 9.79 -13.62 -9.78
C SER A 62 8.58 -13.48 -8.84
N VAL A 63 8.47 -14.37 -7.86
CA VAL A 63 7.34 -14.39 -6.92
C VAL A 63 7.78 -13.84 -5.56
N LEU A 64 7.17 -12.74 -5.14
CA LEU A 64 7.19 -12.29 -3.75
C LEU A 64 6.29 -13.19 -2.91
N ARG A 65 6.84 -13.69 -1.82
CA ARG A 65 6.15 -14.54 -0.85
C ARG A 65 6.01 -13.76 0.45
N LEU A 66 4.78 -13.62 0.95
CA LEU A 66 4.48 -12.93 2.20
C LEU A 66 4.04 -13.97 3.24
N PRO A 67 4.97 -14.47 4.06
CA PRO A 67 4.68 -15.46 5.09
C PRO A 67 4.02 -14.80 6.31
N LEU A 68 2.80 -15.22 6.62
CA LEU A 68 2.10 -14.87 7.85
C LEU A 68 2.13 -16.07 8.79
N SER A 69 2.26 -15.84 10.09
CA SER A 69 2.26 -16.89 11.13
C SER A 69 0.92 -17.61 11.33
N GLY A 70 -0.10 -17.29 10.53
CA GLY A 70 -1.40 -17.96 10.54
C GLY A 70 -2.26 -17.59 9.33
N SER A 71 -3.48 -18.13 9.29
CA SER A 71 -4.47 -17.80 8.25
C SER A 71 -5.25 -16.54 8.63
N ALA A 72 -5.45 -15.67 7.64
CA ALA A 72 -6.32 -14.51 7.70
C ALA A 72 -6.81 -14.22 6.27
N SER A 73 -7.94 -13.52 6.13
CA SER A 73 -8.20 -12.83 4.87
C SER A 73 -7.15 -11.73 4.70
N ALA A 74 -6.75 -11.51 3.46
CA ALA A 74 -5.80 -10.45 3.15
C ALA A 74 -6.01 -9.91 1.76
N THR A 75 -5.67 -8.65 1.59
CA THR A 75 -5.47 -8.01 0.29
C THR A 75 -3.99 -7.71 0.12
N THR A 76 -3.52 -7.85 -1.12
CA THR A 76 -2.12 -7.62 -1.47
C THR A 76 -2.03 -6.73 -2.70
N THR A 77 -1.16 -5.74 -2.65
CA THR A 77 -0.85 -4.83 -3.77
C THR A 77 0.66 -4.84 -3.99
N LEU A 78 1.07 -4.88 -5.26
CA LEU A 78 2.46 -4.68 -5.67
C LEU A 78 2.50 -3.60 -6.75
N LEU A 79 3.30 -2.57 -6.53
CA LEU A 79 3.54 -1.48 -7.46
C LEU A 79 5.04 -1.42 -7.79
N ALA A 80 5.35 -1.10 -9.04
CA ALA A 80 6.70 -0.94 -9.53
C ALA A 80 6.88 0.44 -10.16
N TYR A 81 7.99 1.10 -9.84
CA TYR A 81 8.33 2.45 -10.24
C TYR A 81 9.72 2.47 -10.87
N SER A 82 9.85 2.98 -12.09
CA SER A 82 11.15 3.23 -12.68
C SER A 82 11.75 4.53 -12.15
N GLY A 83 13.08 4.66 -12.25
CA GLY A 83 13.78 5.92 -11.92
C GLY A 83 13.60 6.36 -10.47
N THR A 84 13.70 5.44 -9.52
CA THR A 84 13.60 5.75 -8.08
C THR A 84 14.96 6.01 -7.44
N ALA A 85 14.94 6.62 -6.25
CA ALA A 85 16.15 6.98 -5.52
C ALA A 85 17.07 5.77 -5.23
N PRO A 86 18.40 5.90 -5.38
CA PRO A 86 19.29 4.75 -5.24
C PRO A 86 19.28 4.08 -3.87
N ALA A 87 19.03 4.85 -2.82
CA ALA A 87 19.00 4.42 -1.43
C ALA A 87 17.73 3.63 -1.04
N GLY A 88 16.70 3.68 -1.88
CA GLY A 88 15.41 3.03 -1.65
C GLY A 88 14.28 3.81 -2.31
N PRO A 89 13.23 3.13 -2.79
CA PRO A 89 12.17 3.81 -3.53
C PRO A 89 11.23 4.62 -2.65
N VAL A 90 11.12 4.34 -1.34
CA VAL A 90 10.28 5.11 -0.43
C VAL A 90 11.09 6.18 0.27
N GLY A 91 10.73 7.45 0.06
CA GLY A 91 11.31 8.58 0.77
C GLY A 91 10.70 8.76 2.17
N VAL A 92 9.37 8.66 2.25
CA VAL A 92 8.63 8.68 3.52
C VAL A 92 7.30 7.94 3.33
N ALA A 93 6.81 7.29 4.39
CA ALA A 93 5.51 6.67 4.42
C ALA A 93 4.88 6.84 5.80
N MET A 94 3.56 6.75 5.84
CA MET A 94 2.78 6.70 7.06
C MET A 94 1.57 5.80 6.86
N VAL A 95 1.37 4.88 7.79
CA VAL A 95 0.18 4.03 7.90
C VAL A 95 -0.68 4.54 9.06
N GLY A 96 -1.95 4.81 8.80
CA GLY A 96 -2.91 5.27 9.79
C GLY A 96 -4.01 4.25 10.06
N LEU A 97 -4.55 4.28 11.27
CA LEU A 97 -5.81 3.63 11.61
C LEU A 97 -6.98 4.56 11.31
N ASP A 98 -8.00 4.02 10.65
CA ASP A 98 -9.28 4.70 10.41
C ASP A 98 -10.39 3.78 10.94
N THR A 99 -10.72 3.97 12.23
CA THR A 99 -11.70 3.13 12.94
C THR A 99 -13.05 3.83 13.14
N GLY A 100 -13.27 4.94 12.44
CA GLY A 100 -14.56 5.62 12.43
C GLY A 100 -15.64 4.74 11.77
N PRO A 101 -16.90 4.77 12.26
CA PRO A 101 -17.99 4.11 11.56
C PRO A 101 -18.27 4.81 10.22
N GLY A 102 -18.58 4.03 9.19
CA GLY A 102 -19.00 4.55 7.88
C GLY A 102 -18.13 4.06 6.73
N PRO A 103 -18.34 4.59 5.52
CA PRO A 103 -17.62 4.17 4.31
C PRO A 103 -16.44 5.09 3.94
N VAL A 104 -16.33 6.26 4.57
CA VAL A 104 -15.36 7.29 4.21
C VAL A 104 -14.03 7.01 4.90
N ARG A 105 -12.92 7.03 4.14
CA ARG A 105 -11.57 6.75 4.64
C ARG A 105 -10.58 7.81 4.20
N THR A 106 -9.79 8.34 5.13
CA THR A 106 -8.84 9.44 4.84
C THR A 106 -7.40 8.99 5.10
N THR A 107 -6.50 9.25 4.14
CA THR A 107 -5.07 8.92 4.31
C THR A 107 -4.37 9.88 5.28
N PRO A 108 -3.31 9.43 5.97
CA PRO A 108 -2.52 10.32 6.83
C PRO A 108 -1.87 11.46 6.04
N ALA A 109 -1.53 12.55 6.72
CA ALA A 109 -0.72 13.62 6.13
C ALA A 109 0.76 13.22 6.12
N LEU A 110 1.47 13.58 5.06
CA LEU A 110 2.92 13.48 4.95
C LEU A 110 3.53 14.84 4.69
N GLN A 111 4.74 15.04 5.23
CA GLN A 111 5.53 16.24 4.97
C GLN A 111 6.67 15.92 4.00
N LEU A 112 6.76 16.70 2.92
CA LEU A 112 7.76 16.55 1.87
C LEU A 112 8.91 17.54 2.06
N GLY A 113 10.12 17.00 2.16
CA GLY A 113 11.34 17.80 2.11
C GLY A 113 11.77 18.21 0.69
N SER A 114 11.24 17.57 -0.36
CA SER A 114 11.63 17.83 -1.75
C SER A 114 10.49 17.63 -2.74
N THR A 115 10.57 18.31 -3.89
CA THR A 115 9.67 18.13 -5.04
C THR A 115 10.02 16.87 -5.84
N GLY A 116 9.12 16.45 -6.75
CA GLY A 116 9.42 15.39 -7.72
C GLY A 116 9.00 13.98 -7.28
N ALA A 117 8.44 13.83 -6.08
CA ALA A 117 7.94 12.56 -5.60
C ALA A 117 6.58 12.20 -6.22
N THR A 118 6.29 10.90 -6.32
CA THR A 118 4.94 10.42 -6.60
C THR A 118 4.27 10.05 -5.29
N LEU A 119 3.07 10.59 -5.04
CA LEU A 119 2.26 10.18 -3.90
C LEU A 119 1.47 8.93 -4.26
N VAL A 120 1.67 7.87 -3.49
CA VAL A 120 0.85 6.67 -3.50
C VAL A 120 -0.06 6.70 -2.28
N SER A 121 -1.36 6.58 -2.52
CA SER A 121 -2.39 6.46 -1.50
C SER A 121 -3.02 5.08 -1.54
N TYR A 122 -3.29 4.53 -0.38
CA TYR A 122 -3.94 3.23 -0.27
C TYR A 122 -4.95 3.23 0.86
N TRP A 123 -6.11 2.65 0.60
CA TRP A 123 -7.20 2.49 1.56
C TRP A 123 -7.56 1.03 1.60
N ALA A 124 -7.62 0.47 2.80
CA ALA A 124 -8.10 -0.88 3.01
C ALA A 124 -9.07 -0.91 4.18
N ASP A 125 -10.12 -1.71 4.03
CA ASP A 125 -11.13 -1.88 5.05
C ASP A 125 -11.42 -3.36 5.31
N ARG A 126 -12.04 -3.60 6.47
CA ARG A 126 -12.65 -4.87 6.83
C ARG A 126 -14.16 -4.72 6.80
N ALA A 127 -14.71 -4.67 5.59
CA ALA A 127 -16.14 -4.61 5.32
C ALA A 127 -16.48 -5.41 4.07
N ARG A 128 -17.77 -5.54 3.74
CA ARG A 128 -18.25 -6.17 2.50
C ARG A 128 -18.15 -5.22 1.30
N THR A 129 -17.03 -4.53 1.21
CA THR A 129 -16.76 -3.53 0.18
C THR A 129 -16.47 -4.23 -1.14
N THR A 130 -17.13 -3.75 -2.20
CA THR A 130 -17.08 -4.28 -3.57
C THR A 130 -16.63 -3.22 -4.59
N GLY A 131 -16.45 -1.98 -4.14
CA GLY A 131 -16.05 -0.86 -4.97
C GLY A 131 -15.53 0.28 -4.10
N TRP A 132 -14.71 1.13 -4.72
CA TRP A 132 -14.16 2.33 -4.11
C TRP A 132 -14.36 3.51 -5.06
N THR A 133 -14.81 4.64 -4.50
CA THR A 133 -14.83 5.94 -5.18
C THR A 133 -13.61 6.72 -4.73
N LEU A 134 -12.74 7.09 -5.67
CA LEU A 134 -11.49 7.79 -5.42
C LEU A 134 -11.59 9.29 -5.69
N PRO A 135 -10.74 10.12 -5.06
CA PRO A 135 -10.54 11.51 -5.48
C PRO A 135 -10.14 11.61 -6.96
N THR A 136 -10.64 12.64 -7.65
CA THR A 136 -10.43 12.84 -9.09
C THR A 136 -9.00 13.20 -9.46
N GLU A 137 -8.23 13.72 -8.50
CA GLU A 137 -6.83 14.07 -8.62
C GLU A 137 -5.88 12.86 -8.59
N LEU A 138 -6.43 11.64 -8.50
CA LEU A 138 -5.68 10.39 -8.43
C LEU A 138 -5.99 9.45 -9.59
N ILE A 139 -4.99 8.65 -9.94
CA ILE A 139 -5.09 7.56 -10.89
C ILE A 139 -5.17 6.25 -10.11
N GLN A 140 -6.27 5.50 -10.26
CA GLN A 140 -6.37 4.16 -9.69
C GLN A 140 -5.32 3.23 -10.31
N ARG A 141 -4.64 2.45 -9.47
CA ARG A 141 -3.65 1.44 -9.91
C ARG A 141 -4.17 0.03 -9.75
N THR A 142 -4.63 -0.33 -8.56
CA THR A 142 -5.16 -1.66 -8.27
C THR A 142 -6.31 -1.57 -7.28
N ALA A 143 -7.25 -2.50 -7.39
CA ALA A 143 -8.27 -2.76 -6.38
C ALA A 143 -8.34 -4.26 -6.13
N SER A 144 -8.56 -4.63 -4.88
CA SER A 144 -8.64 -6.02 -4.42
C SER A 144 -9.84 -6.17 -3.50
N PHE A 145 -10.67 -7.16 -3.78
CA PHE A 145 -11.88 -7.44 -3.02
C PHE A 145 -11.83 -8.88 -2.53
N GLY A 146 -11.72 -9.07 -1.22
CA GLY A 146 -11.74 -10.38 -0.60
C GLY A 146 -13.13 -11.01 -0.73
N THR A 147 -13.18 -12.29 -1.09
CA THR A 147 -14.42 -13.07 -1.26
C THR A 147 -14.73 -13.98 -0.07
N GLY A 148 -13.85 -14.04 0.92
CA GLY A 148 -13.98 -14.86 2.13
C GLY A 148 -14.36 -14.05 3.38
N SER A 149 -14.69 -14.75 4.47
CA SER A 149 -14.92 -14.14 5.78
C SER A 149 -13.65 -14.24 6.65
N PRO A 150 -13.22 -13.15 7.32
CA PRO A 150 -13.75 -11.80 7.23
C PRO A 150 -13.41 -11.12 5.89
N HIS A 151 -14.30 -10.26 5.38
CA HIS A 151 -14.04 -9.57 4.10
C HIS A 151 -13.03 -8.46 4.32
N THR A 152 -11.99 -8.44 3.48
CA THR A 152 -11.03 -7.34 3.40
C THR A 152 -11.05 -6.80 1.98
N SER A 153 -11.13 -5.49 1.83
CA SER A 153 -10.96 -4.86 0.53
C SER A 153 -9.84 -3.84 0.57
N ALA A 154 -9.28 -3.52 -0.58
CA ALA A 154 -8.33 -2.43 -0.70
C ALA A 154 -8.31 -1.82 -2.09
N VAL A 155 -7.90 -0.55 -2.16
CA VAL A 155 -7.62 0.16 -3.40
C VAL A 155 -6.35 0.99 -3.24
N SER A 156 -5.52 1.01 -4.28
CA SER A 156 -4.34 1.86 -4.39
C SER A 156 -4.49 2.85 -5.53
N ALA A 157 -4.10 4.09 -5.31
CA ALA A 157 -4.07 5.13 -6.33
C ALA A 157 -2.80 5.98 -6.20
N GLU A 158 -2.44 6.71 -7.24
CA GLU A 158 -1.29 7.61 -7.24
C GLU A 158 -1.65 9.01 -7.76
N SER A 159 -0.86 10.01 -7.39
CA SER A 159 -1.04 11.39 -7.87
C SER A 159 -0.90 11.50 -9.39
N VAL A 160 -1.68 12.39 -10.00
CA VAL A 160 -1.46 12.80 -11.39
C VAL A 160 -0.17 13.64 -11.45
N GLY A 161 0.93 12.98 -11.79
CA GLY A 161 2.25 13.62 -11.86
C GLY A 161 2.95 13.74 -10.49
N ALA A 162 4.05 14.48 -10.50
CA ALA A 162 4.86 14.71 -9.30
C ALA A 162 4.17 15.69 -8.34
N VAL A 163 4.21 15.37 -7.05
CA VAL A 163 3.70 16.28 -6.01
C VAL A 163 4.73 17.36 -5.66
N PRO A 164 4.30 18.60 -5.37
CA PRO A 164 5.17 19.66 -4.90
C PRO A 164 5.66 19.37 -3.47
N ALA A 165 6.70 20.09 -3.04
CA ALA A 165 7.12 20.07 -1.64
C ALA A 165 6.03 20.68 -0.74
N GLY A 166 6.00 20.29 0.54
CA GLY A 166 4.95 20.69 1.49
C GLY A 166 4.13 19.51 2.00
N SER A 167 2.83 19.71 2.21
CA SER A 167 1.92 18.67 2.72
C SER A 167 1.34 17.84 1.57
N ALA A 168 1.30 16.53 1.73
CA ALA A 168 0.57 15.61 0.85
C ALA A 168 -0.21 14.58 1.68
N GLY A 169 -1.06 13.78 1.03
CA GLY A 169 -2.00 12.89 1.73
C GLY A 169 -3.28 13.62 2.13
N GLN A 170 -3.93 13.20 3.21
CA GLN A 170 -5.29 13.68 3.58
C GLN A 170 -6.31 13.50 2.45
N LEU A 171 -6.13 12.43 1.67
CA LEU A 171 -6.98 12.10 0.53
C LEU A 171 -8.05 11.12 0.96
N THR A 172 -9.28 11.35 0.50
CA THR A 172 -10.45 10.65 0.99
C THR A 172 -11.06 9.76 -0.08
N ALA A 173 -11.08 8.45 0.15
CA ALA A 173 -11.81 7.49 -0.67
C ALA A 173 -13.07 7.02 0.05
N THR A 174 -14.10 6.65 -0.72
CA THR A 174 -15.36 6.13 -0.18
C THR A 174 -15.55 4.68 -0.60
N ALA A 175 -15.68 3.78 0.37
CA ALA A 175 -16.01 2.39 0.15
C ALA A 175 -17.50 2.20 -0.22
N SER A 176 -17.83 1.17 -0.99
CA SER A 176 -19.24 0.82 -1.29
C SER A 176 -20.00 0.23 -0.09
N ALA A 177 -19.32 -0.11 1.00
CA ALA A 177 -19.90 -0.59 2.23
C ALA A 177 -19.38 0.18 3.44
N SER A 178 -20.20 0.25 4.49
CA SER A 178 -19.77 0.83 5.78
C SER A 178 -19.03 -0.21 6.62
N GLY A 179 -18.00 0.25 7.34
CA GLY A 179 -17.25 -0.55 8.30
C GLY A 179 -16.74 0.31 9.46
N GLY A 180 -16.18 -0.34 10.49
CA GLY A 180 -15.55 0.35 11.64
C GLY A 180 -14.05 0.07 11.75
N HIS A 181 -13.46 -0.59 10.76
CA HIS A 181 -12.08 -1.04 10.80
C HIS A 181 -11.43 -0.86 9.44
N ALA A 182 -10.53 0.10 9.33
CA ALA A 182 -9.74 0.35 8.15
C ALA A 182 -8.33 0.81 8.51
N THR A 183 -7.45 0.68 7.53
CA THR A 183 -6.12 1.28 7.54
C THR A 183 -5.98 2.10 6.27
N THR A 184 -5.31 3.22 6.38
CA THR A 184 -5.00 4.07 5.24
C THR A 184 -3.50 4.32 5.20
N VAL A 185 -2.97 4.55 4.00
CA VAL A 185 -1.53 4.68 3.79
C VAL A 185 -1.29 5.85 2.86
N SER A 186 -0.30 6.66 3.21
CA SER A 186 0.37 7.55 2.27
C SER A 186 1.84 7.14 2.17
N VAL A 187 2.33 7.02 0.95
CA VAL A 187 3.74 6.72 0.63
C VAL A 187 4.20 7.70 -0.42
N LEU A 188 5.39 8.24 -0.23
CA LEU A 188 6.07 9.04 -1.24
C LEU A 188 7.18 8.22 -1.87
N VAL A 189 7.02 7.97 -3.16
CA VAL A 189 8.04 7.34 -3.98
C VAL A 189 9.04 8.40 -4.38
N ALA A 190 10.28 8.25 -3.91
CA ALA A 190 11.35 9.21 -4.15
C ALA A 190 11.95 9.01 -5.54
N PRO A 191 12.09 10.08 -6.36
CA PRO A 191 12.70 9.98 -7.67
C PRO A 191 14.22 9.78 -7.55
N GLY A 192 14.81 9.12 -8.54
CA GLY A 192 16.25 9.09 -8.79
C GLY A 192 16.70 10.47 -9.24
N ARG A 193 17.73 11.01 -8.61
CA ARG A 193 18.41 12.23 -9.07
C ARG A 193 19.29 11.93 -10.27
#